data_AF-A0A957Q1T4-F1
#
_entry.id   AF-A0A957Q1T4-F1
#
_cell.length_a   1.000
_cell.length_b   1.000
_cell.length_c   1.000
_cell.angle_alpha   90.00
_cell.angle_beta   90.00
_cell.angle_gamma   90.00
#
_symmetry.space_group_name_H-M   'P 1'
#
loop_
_entity.id
_entity.type
_entity.pdbx_description
1 polymer ?
#
loop_
_entity_poly.entity_id
_entity_poly.type
_entity_poly.pdbx_seq_one_letter_code
_entity_poly.pdbx_strand_id
1 'polypeptide(L)'
;CAATCSASVRVQEMAMEAAVHGDVTLLKQAMLHDPLTAAVCNPKEIWQMVDEMLVAQAEWLPTYADEIDAAKSRLAAHEANGTRVKLREGWQGAARQHTKTVEEMAQDKAQARANAAAADKGKMTKEPA
;
A
#
# COMPACT_ATOMS: atom_id res chain seq x y z
N CYS A 1 -7.54 17.96 7.63
CA CYS A 1 -7.20 16.57 7.95
C CYS A 1 -8.42 15.66 8.02
N ALA A 2 -9.56 16.09 8.60
CA ALA A 2 -10.75 15.25 8.76
C ALA A 2 -11.17 14.45 7.52
N ALA A 3 -11.36 15.09 6.36
CA ALA A 3 -11.79 14.39 5.14
C ALA A 3 -10.83 13.26 4.71
N THR A 4 -9.52 13.53 4.69
CA THR A 4 -8.49 12.54 4.33
C THR A 4 -8.46 11.40 5.35
N CYS A 5 -8.52 11.71 6.64
CA CYS A 5 -8.56 10.70 7.70
C CYS A 5 -9.82 9.83 7.59
N SER A 6 -10.99 10.44 7.36
CA SER A 6 -12.24 9.71 7.17
C SER A 6 -12.16 8.74 6.01
N ALA A 7 -11.56 9.11 4.87
CA ALA A 7 -11.39 8.20 3.74
C ALA A 7 -10.58 6.96 4.12
N SER A 8 -9.44 7.14 4.81
CA SER A 8 -8.63 6.01 5.28
C SER A 8 -9.35 5.15 6.33
N VAL A 9 -10.11 5.76 7.24
CA VAL A 9 -10.91 5.03 8.23
C VAL A 9 -12.00 4.19 7.55
N ARG A 10 -12.66 4.72 6.51
CA ARG A 10 -13.67 3.96 5.74
C ARG A 10 -13.07 2.72 5.08
N VAL A 11 -11.85 2.80 4.53
CA VAL A 11 -11.14 1.62 3.98
C VAL A 11 -10.92 0.57 5.06
N GLN A 12 -10.49 0.99 6.25
CA GLN A 12 -10.22 0.09 7.37
C GLN A 12 -11.50 -0.57 7.90
N GLU A 13 -12.60 0.18 8.00
CA GLU A 13 -13.91 -0.35 8.40
C GLU A 13 -14.42 -1.38 7.38
N MET A 14 -14.34 -1.09 6.08
CA MET A 14 -14.73 -2.06 5.05
C MET A 14 -13.90 -3.36 5.15
N ALA A 15 -12.59 -3.24 5.37
CA ALA A 15 -11.72 -4.40 5.54
C ALA A 15 -12.04 -5.19 6.81
N MET A 16 -12.38 -4.52 7.92
CA MET A 16 -12.82 -5.15 9.16
C MET A 16 -14.13 -5.91 8.95
N GLU A 17 -15.16 -5.26 8.40
CA GLU A 17 -16.46 -5.88 8.11
C GLU A 17 -16.31 -7.09 7.18
N ALA A 18 -15.49 -6.97 6.14
CA ALA A 18 -15.15 -8.09 5.26
C ALA A 18 -14.54 -9.26 6.05
N ALA A 19 -13.55 -8.99 6.92
CA ALA A 19 -12.88 -10.02 7.70
C ALA A 19 -13.79 -10.71 8.72
N VAL A 20 -14.69 -9.95 9.36
CA VAL A 20 -15.66 -10.50 10.32
C VAL A 20 -16.69 -11.38 9.63
N HIS A 21 -17.13 -11.01 8.42
CA HIS A 21 -18.19 -11.70 7.68
C HIS A 21 -17.70 -12.70 6.63
N GLY A 22 -16.39 -12.76 6.37
CA GLY A 22 -15.84 -13.58 5.28
C GLY A 22 -16.20 -13.05 3.88
N ASP A 23 -16.50 -11.76 3.73
CA ASP A 23 -16.96 -11.17 2.47
C ASP A 23 -15.77 -10.71 1.60
N VAL A 24 -15.34 -11.57 0.68
CA VAL A 24 -14.27 -11.24 -0.28
C VAL A 24 -14.64 -10.13 -1.25
N THR A 25 -15.93 -9.94 -1.56
CA THR A 25 -16.35 -8.85 -2.44
C THR A 25 -16.10 -7.51 -1.74
N LEU A 26 -16.50 -7.40 -0.48
CA LEU A 26 -16.25 -6.21 0.32
C LEU A 26 -14.75 -5.98 0.55
N LEU A 27 -13.96 -7.05 0.73
CA LEU A 27 -12.50 -6.96 0.82
C LEU A 27 -11.89 -6.37 -0.46
N LYS A 28 -12.33 -6.83 -1.64
CA LYS A 28 -11.88 -6.30 -2.94
C LYS A 28 -12.28 -4.84 -3.11
N GLN A 29 -13.47 -4.45 -2.64
CA GLN A 29 -13.90 -3.05 -2.64
C GLN A 29 -13.07 -2.19 -1.69
N ALA A 30 -12.71 -2.69 -0.52
CA ALA A 30 -11.81 -1.97 0.39
C ALA A 30 -10.47 -1.66 -0.29
N MET A 31 -9.88 -2.64 -0.98
CA MET A 31 -8.63 -2.43 -1.74
C MET A 31 -8.77 -1.52 -2.96
N LEU A 32 -9.96 -1.45 -3.58
CA LEU A 32 -10.26 -0.46 -4.62
C LEU A 32 -10.27 0.98 -4.09
N HIS A 33 -10.66 1.16 -2.82
CA HIS A 33 -10.71 2.46 -2.17
C HIS A 33 -9.41 2.84 -1.45
N ASP A 34 -8.48 1.90 -1.27
CA ASP A 34 -7.17 2.20 -0.71
C ASP A 34 -6.39 3.13 -1.66
N PRO A 35 -6.01 4.34 -1.23
CA PRO A 35 -5.44 5.35 -2.12
C PRO A 35 -4.07 4.96 -2.68
N LEU A 36 -3.28 4.14 -1.97
CA LEU A 36 -1.98 3.69 -2.46
C LEU A 36 -2.12 2.60 -3.52
N THR A 37 -3.04 1.66 -3.28
CA THR A 37 -3.37 0.59 -4.21
C THR A 37 -3.99 1.17 -5.49
N ALA A 38 -5.01 2.01 -5.37
CA ALA A 38 -5.70 2.62 -6.50
C ALA A 38 -4.83 3.60 -7.31
N ALA A 39 -3.76 4.15 -6.71
CA ALA A 39 -2.81 4.99 -7.42
C ALA A 39 -1.89 4.20 -8.38
N VAL A 40 -1.72 2.90 -8.17
CA VAL A 40 -0.76 2.07 -8.92
C VAL A 40 -1.45 1.00 -9.77
N CYS A 41 -2.53 0.42 -9.26
CA CYS A 41 -3.20 -0.73 -9.83
C CYS A 41 -4.57 -0.35 -10.41
N ASN A 42 -4.93 -0.94 -11.56
CA ASN A 42 -6.28 -0.89 -12.10
C ASN A 42 -7.19 -1.95 -11.42
N PRO A 43 -8.52 -1.89 -11.57
CA PRO A 43 -9.42 -2.82 -10.91
C PRO A 43 -9.13 -4.31 -11.17
N LYS A 44 -8.71 -4.69 -12.38
CA LYS A 44 -8.39 -6.10 -12.69
C LYS A 44 -7.13 -6.56 -11.94
N GLU A 45 -6.12 -5.70 -11.86
CA GLU A 45 -4.90 -5.94 -11.08
C GLU A 45 -5.23 -6.09 -9.60
N ILE A 46 -6.08 -5.22 -9.05
CA ILE A 46 -6.49 -5.26 -7.63
C ILE A 46 -7.23 -6.56 -7.32
N TRP A 47 -8.16 -6.98 -8.18
CA TRP A 47 -8.96 -8.18 -7.93
C TRP A 47 -8.12 -9.46 -7.89
N GLN A 48 -7.16 -9.60 -8.82
CA GLN A 48 -6.23 -10.73 -8.82
C GLN A 48 -5.24 -10.63 -7.65
N MET A 49 -4.76 -9.44 -7.30
CA MET A 49 -3.89 -9.22 -6.14
C MET A 49 -4.54 -9.67 -4.83
N VAL A 50 -5.83 -9.36 -4.63
CA VAL A 50 -6.55 -9.82 -3.43
C VAL A 50 -6.69 -11.33 -3.41
N ASP A 51 -6.99 -11.97 -4.56
CA ASP A 51 -7.04 -13.43 -4.66
C ASP A 51 -5.67 -14.06 -4.34
N GLU A 52 -4.56 -13.46 -4.80
CA GLU A 52 -3.21 -13.90 -4.43
C GLU A 52 -2.94 -13.78 -2.93
N MET A 53 -3.34 -12.67 -2.31
CA MET A 53 -3.14 -12.44 -0.88
C MET A 53 -3.96 -13.42 -0.03
N LEU A 54 -5.19 -13.73 -0.41
CA LEU A 54 -6.03 -14.73 0.25
C LEU A 54 -5.37 -16.10 0.22
N VAL A 55 -4.85 -16.52 -0.94
CA VAL A 55 -4.16 -17.81 -1.09
C VAL A 55 -2.85 -17.84 -0.31
N ALA A 56 -2.06 -16.76 -0.39
CA ALA A 56 -0.77 -16.68 0.31
C ALA A 56 -0.92 -16.69 1.84
N GLN A 57 -2.02 -16.15 2.37
CA GLN A 57 -2.29 -16.04 3.80
C GLN A 57 -3.32 -17.05 4.30
N ALA A 58 -3.58 -18.12 3.54
CA ALA A 58 -4.65 -19.07 3.83
C ALA A 58 -4.57 -19.68 5.24
N GLU A 59 -3.35 -19.92 5.75
CA GLU A 59 -3.12 -20.43 7.12
C GLU A 59 -3.75 -19.53 8.20
N TRP A 60 -3.78 -18.22 7.97
CA TRP A 60 -4.20 -17.21 8.95
C TRP A 60 -5.64 -16.74 8.75
N LEU A 61 -6.30 -17.19 7.68
CA LEU A 61 -7.61 -16.69 7.24
C LEU A 61 -8.68 -17.79 7.20
N PRO A 62 -8.93 -18.52 8.32
CA PRO A 62 -9.88 -19.63 8.33
C PRO A 62 -11.32 -19.20 7.99
N THR A 63 -11.71 -17.97 8.31
CA THR A 63 -13.03 -17.40 7.95
C THR A 63 -13.26 -17.36 6.44
N TYR A 64 -12.19 -17.34 5.64
CA TYR A 64 -12.22 -17.27 4.19
C TYR A 64 -11.96 -18.62 3.49
N ALA A 65 -12.01 -19.74 4.21
CA ALA A 65 -11.60 -21.05 3.66
C ALA A 65 -12.23 -21.38 2.29
N ASP A 66 -13.56 -21.24 2.17
CA ASP A 66 -14.28 -21.50 0.92
C ASP A 66 -13.87 -20.51 -0.19
N GLU A 67 -13.70 -19.24 0.18
CA GLU A 67 -13.31 -18.20 -0.76
C GLU A 67 -11.85 -18.31 -1.21
N ILE A 68 -10.97 -18.90 -0.40
CA ILE A 68 -9.59 -19.19 -0.75
C ILE A 68 -9.54 -20.25 -1.86
N ASP A 69 -10.36 -21.29 -1.77
CA ASP A 69 -10.44 -22.32 -2.81
C ASP A 69 -11.06 -21.77 -4.10
N ALA A 70 -12.06 -20.89 -3.98
CA ALA A 70 -12.57 -20.12 -5.11
C ALA A 70 -11.49 -19.20 -5.71
N ALA A 71 -10.67 -18.53 -4.89
CA ALA A 71 -9.56 -17.69 -5.33
C ALA A 71 -8.51 -18.49 -6.11
N LYS A 72 -8.08 -19.65 -5.62
CA LYS A 72 -7.18 -20.57 -6.36
C LYS A 72 -7.73 -20.90 -7.74
N SER A 73 -9.03 -21.22 -7.80
CA SER A 73 -9.72 -21.55 -9.06
C SER A 73 -9.75 -20.37 -10.03
N ARG A 74 -10.05 -19.15 -9.54
CA ARG A 74 -10.01 -17.91 -10.35
C ARG A 74 -8.61 -17.63 -10.90
N LEU A 75 -7.58 -17.78 -10.07
CA LEU A 75 -6.18 -17.56 -10.48
C LEU A 75 -5.75 -18.57 -11.55
N ALA A 76 -6.05 -19.86 -11.37
CA ALA A 76 -5.77 -20.89 -12.37
C ALA A 76 -6.50 -20.62 -13.70
N ALA A 77 -7.74 -20.14 -13.65
CA ALA A 77 -8.46 -19.74 -14.86
C ALA A 77 -7.79 -18.54 -15.56
N HIS A 78 -7.27 -17.57 -14.82
CA HIS A 78 -6.51 -16.46 -15.40
C HIS A 78 -5.21 -16.90 -16.08
N GLU A 79 -4.52 -17.89 -15.51
CA GLU A 79 -3.34 -18.51 -16.12
C GLU A 79 -3.69 -19.24 -17.41
N ALA A 80 -4.70 -20.11 -17.38
CA ALA A 80 -5.16 -20.86 -18.55
C ALA A 80 -5.62 -19.95 -19.70
N ASN A 81 -6.30 -18.85 -19.37
CA ASN A 81 -6.83 -17.90 -20.34
C ASN A 81 -5.83 -16.82 -20.75
N GLY A 82 -4.58 -16.85 -20.24
CA GLY A 82 -3.56 -15.84 -20.55
C GLY A 82 -3.88 -14.43 -20.06
N THR A 83 -4.81 -14.27 -19.11
CA THR A 83 -5.24 -12.97 -18.54
C THR A 83 -4.63 -12.69 -17.17
N ARG A 84 -3.68 -13.53 -16.76
CA ARG A 84 -2.94 -13.37 -15.51
C ARG A 84 -2.14 -12.07 -15.52
N VAL A 85 -2.32 -11.26 -14.48
CA VAL A 85 -1.54 -10.04 -14.28
C VAL A 85 -0.08 -10.42 -14.03
N LYS A 86 0.83 -9.76 -14.74
CA LYS A 86 2.27 -9.99 -14.62
C LYS A 86 2.94 -8.81 -13.93
N LEU A 87 3.97 -9.10 -13.16
CA LEU A 87 4.85 -8.07 -12.61
C LEU A 87 5.54 -7.31 -13.75
N ARG A 88 5.73 -6.01 -13.54
CA ARG A 88 6.44 -5.15 -14.48
C ARG A 88 7.95 -5.30 -14.27
N GLU A 89 8.62 -5.96 -15.21
CA GLU A 89 10.08 -6.13 -15.16
C GLU A 89 10.80 -4.77 -15.15
N GLY A 90 11.80 -4.62 -14.27
CA GLY A 90 12.58 -3.39 -14.14
C GLY A 90 11.84 -2.20 -13.49
N TRP A 91 10.59 -2.38 -13.04
CA TRP A 91 9.84 -1.31 -12.38
C TRP A 91 10.38 -1.03 -10.97
N GLN A 92 10.82 0.22 -10.75
CA GLN A 92 11.39 0.64 -9.46
C GLN A 92 10.36 1.26 -8.52
N GLY A 93 9.15 1.59 -8.99
CA GLY A 93 8.11 2.27 -8.22
C GLY A 93 7.91 3.72 -8.66
N ALA A 94 6.65 4.17 -8.67
CA ALA A 94 6.29 5.53 -9.13
C ALA A 94 6.87 6.66 -8.26
N ALA A 95 7.17 6.37 -6.99
CA ALA A 95 7.70 7.33 -6.02
C ALA A 95 9.03 6.89 -5.38
N ARG A 96 9.75 5.93 -5.99
CA ARG A 96 11.03 5.48 -5.43
C ARG A 96 12.08 6.58 -5.62
N GLN A 97 12.65 7.02 -4.52
CA GLN A 97 13.77 7.94 -4.52
C GLN A 97 15.10 7.18 -4.57
N HIS A 98 16.13 7.84 -5.11
CA HIS A 98 17.50 7.35 -5.06
C HIS A 98 17.92 7.11 -3.61
N THR A 99 18.35 5.89 -3.31
CA THR A 99 18.92 5.57 -1.99
C THR A 99 20.36 6.08 -2.00
N LYS A 100 20.60 7.19 -1.29
CA LYS A 100 21.93 7.79 -1.23
C LYS A 100 22.96 6.80 -0.68
N THR A 101 24.15 6.76 -1.28
CA THR A 101 25.29 6.02 -0.74
C THR A 101 25.88 6.74 0.48
N VAL A 102 26.74 6.05 1.22
CA VAL A 102 27.44 6.64 2.37
C VAL A 102 28.34 7.80 1.94
N GLU A 103 28.97 7.67 0.78
CA GLU A 103 29.83 8.69 0.18
C GLU A 103 29.03 9.94 -0.21
N GLU A 104 27.87 9.76 -0.86
CA GLU A 104 26.96 10.86 -1.21
C GLU A 104 26.44 11.58 0.04
N MET A 105 26.09 10.84 1.10
CA MET A 105 25.70 11.44 2.39
C MET A 105 26.85 12.20 3.07
N ALA A 106 28.09 11.72 2.92
CA ALA A 106 29.27 12.38 3.50
C ALA A 106 29.57 13.72 2.83
N GLN A 107 29.38 13.82 1.52
CA GLN A 107 29.53 15.07 0.76
C GLN A 107 28.50 16.12 1.19
N ASP A 108 27.26 15.70 1.44
CA ASP A 108 26.16 16.58 1.86
C ASP A 108 26.15 16.91 3.37
N LYS A 109 27.10 16.38 4.15
CA LYS A 109 27.09 16.42 5.63
C LYS A 109 26.99 17.84 6.19
N ALA A 110 27.67 18.80 5.58
CA ALA A 110 27.62 20.20 6.02
C ALA A 110 26.24 20.83 5.78
N GLN A 111 25.66 20.62 4.59
CA GLN A 111 24.33 21.09 4.24
C GLN A 111 23.25 20.44 5.11
N ALA A 112 23.35 19.13 5.35
CA ALA A 112 22.42 18.40 6.22
C ALA A 112 22.44 18.93 7.66
N ARG A 113 23.63 19.24 8.20
CA ARG A 113 23.77 19.87 9.53
C ARG A 113 23.18 21.28 9.56
N ALA A 114 23.38 22.08 8.53
CA ALA A 114 22.79 23.41 8.43
C ALA A 114 21.25 23.36 8.36
N ASN A 115 20.69 22.46 7.54
CA ASN A 115 19.25 22.26 7.44
C ASN A 115 18.64 21.78 8.77
N ALA A 116 19.31 20.86 9.47
CA ALA A 116 18.86 20.38 10.78
C ALA A 116 18.87 21.50 11.84
N ALA A 117 19.92 22.34 11.85
CA ALA A 117 20.00 23.48 12.75
C ALA A 117 18.95 24.57 12.44
N ALA A 118 18.57 24.75 11.17
CA ALA A 118 17.53 25.69 10.77
C ALA A 118 16.11 25.19 11.09
N ALA A 119 15.90 23.88 11.18
CA ALA A 119 14.62 23.30 11.58
C ALA A 119 14.31 23.51 13.08
N ASP A 120 15.34 23.76 13.89
CA ASP A 120 15.20 24.19 15.28
C ASP A 120 14.72 25.65 15.32
N LYS A 121 13.40 25.83 15.39
CA LYS A 121 12.73 27.14 15.44
C LYS A 121 13.03 27.94 16.72
N GLY A 122 13.83 27.41 17.64
CA GLY A 122 14.20 28.06 18.91
C GLY A 122 14.87 29.43 18.76
N LYS A 123 15.44 29.75 17.59
CA LYS A 123 16.06 31.06 17.31
C LYS A 123 15.10 32.10 16.70
N MET A 124 13.83 31.78 16.52
CA MET A 124 12.83 32.68 15.90
C MET A 124 11.99 33.48 16.91
N THR A 125 12.19 33.30 18.22
CA THR A 125 11.55 34.13 19.24
C THR A 125 12.27 35.46 19.35
N LYS A 126 11.62 36.56 18.93
CA LYS A 126 12.13 37.93 19.18
C LYS A 126 12.27 38.13 20.69
N GLU A 127 13.43 38.60 21.15
CA GLU A 127 13.58 39.09 22.52
C GLU A 127 12.64 40.29 22.74
N PRO A 128 11.90 40.34 23.86
CA PRO A 128 11.04 41.48 24.15
C PRO A 128 11.91 42.73 24.37
N ALA A 129 11.46 43.84 23.77
CA ALA A 129 12.08 45.17 23.86
C ALA A 129 11.99 45.77 25.27
#